data_AF-N1Z5Y7-F1
#
_entry.id   AF-N1Z5Y7-F1
#
_cell.length_a   1.000
_cell.length_b   1.000
_cell.length_c   1.000
_cell.angle_alpha   90.00
_cell.angle_beta   90.00
_cell.angle_gamma   90.00
#
_symmetry.space_group_name_H-M   'P 1'
#
loop_
_entity.id
_entity.type
_entity.pdbx_description
1 polymer ?
#
loop_
_entity_poly.entity_id
_entity_poly.type
_entity_poly.pdbx_seq_one_letter_code
_entity_poly.pdbx_strand_id
1 'polypeptide(L)'
;MKRTYKKVLFLLRIKIEKRIKIAMIFLITINFILFLNIKCKRVVGGTSLNIIDDLSWLNIINGYIMVKTKSRNFIFKVKNIDLFWSISGFLNIGLVLYDSKEFNFLSIGYEVHIISK
;
A
#
# COMPACT_ATOMS: atom_id res chain seq x y z
N MET A 1 -46.34 -1.02 -11.39
CA MET A 1 -45.53 -0.57 -10.23
C MET A 1 -44.18 -1.30 -10.01
N LYS A 2 -43.96 -2.56 -10.44
CA LYS A 2 -42.73 -3.33 -10.09
C LYS A 2 -41.43 -2.93 -10.83
N ARG A 3 -41.50 -2.25 -11.99
CA ARG A 3 -40.31 -1.88 -12.80
C ARG A 3 -39.46 -0.75 -12.18
N THR A 4 -40.10 0.19 -11.49
CA THR A 4 -39.45 1.38 -10.94
C THR A 4 -38.55 1.04 -9.76
N TYR A 5 -39.00 0.15 -8.86
CA TYR A 5 -38.23 -0.30 -7.70
C TYR A 5 -36.94 -1.05 -8.06
N LYS A 6 -36.96 -1.90 -9.09
CA LYS A 6 -35.74 -2.60 -9.57
C LYS A 6 -34.69 -1.62 -10.09
N LYS A 7 -35.11 -0.57 -10.79
CA LYS A 7 -34.21 0.46 -11.35
C LYS A 7 -33.60 1.32 -10.24
N VAL A 8 -34.39 1.65 -9.22
CA VAL A 8 -33.93 2.38 -8.02
C VAL A 8 -32.94 1.55 -7.21
N LEU A 9 -33.23 0.25 -6.98
CA LEU A 9 -32.31 -0.65 -6.26
C LEU A 9 -30.98 -0.84 -7.02
N PHE A 10 -31.04 -0.95 -8.35
CA PHE A 10 -29.85 -1.07 -9.20
C PHE A 10 -29.00 0.20 -9.18
N LEU A 11 -29.63 1.38 -9.25
CA LEU A 11 -28.94 2.66 -9.14
C LEU A 11 -28.36 2.88 -7.73
N LEU A 12 -29.08 2.47 -6.67
CA LEU A 12 -28.55 2.46 -5.31
C LEU A 12 -27.35 1.53 -5.18
N ARG A 13 -27.42 0.33 -5.77
CA ARG A 13 -26.31 -0.64 -5.79
C ARG A 13 -25.09 -0.09 -6.52
N ILE A 14 -25.26 0.52 -7.69
CA ILE A 14 -24.16 1.20 -8.41
C ILE A 14 -23.60 2.38 -7.61
N LYS A 15 -24.46 3.15 -6.92
CA LYS A 15 -24.05 4.30 -6.11
C LYS A 15 -23.32 3.89 -4.83
N ILE A 16 -23.67 2.74 -4.26
CA ILE A 16 -22.98 2.09 -3.12
C ILE A 16 -21.66 1.48 -3.58
N GLU A 17 -21.62 0.73 -4.69
CA GLU A 17 -20.40 0.16 -5.28
C GLU A 17 -19.41 1.25 -5.73
N LYS A 18 -19.91 2.42 -6.16
CA LYS A 18 -19.07 3.60 -6.43
C LYS A 18 -18.57 4.32 -5.18
N ARG A 19 -19.22 4.16 -4.01
CA ARG A 19 -18.86 4.83 -2.75
C ARG A 19 -17.87 4.06 -1.87
N ILE A 20 -17.60 2.78 -2.18
CA ILE A 20 -16.61 1.97 -1.46
C ILE A 20 -15.63 1.38 -2.48
N LYS A 21 -15.03 2.26 -3.30
CA LYS A 21 -13.73 1.95 -3.91
C LYS A 21 -12.69 2.47 -2.93
N ILE A 22 -12.21 1.59 -2.04
CA ILE A 22 -10.93 1.81 -1.36
C ILE A 22 -9.92 2.07 -2.47
N ALA A 23 -9.48 3.32 -2.61
CA ALA A 23 -8.53 3.68 -3.64
C ALA A 23 -7.19 3.03 -3.26
N MET A 24 -6.79 2.05 -4.05
CA MET A 24 -5.51 1.38 -3.92
C MET A 24 -4.52 2.07 -4.84
N ILE A 25 -3.52 2.71 -4.24
CA ILE A 25 -2.48 3.44 -4.97
C ILE A 25 -1.22 2.59 -4.93
N PHE A 26 -0.70 2.21 -6.09
CA PHE A 26 0.58 1.52 -6.17
C PHE A 26 1.68 2.43 -5.60
N LEU A 27 2.52 1.87 -4.74
CA LEU A 27 3.57 2.60 -4.03
C LEU A 27 4.96 2.19 -4.53
N ILE A 28 5.31 0.91 -4.34
CA ILE A 28 6.63 0.36 -4.69
C ILE A 28 6.54 -1.13 -4.99
N THR A 29 7.56 -1.66 -5.66
CA THR A 29 7.89 -3.08 -5.63
C THR A 29 8.95 -3.34 -4.56
N ILE A 30 8.80 -4.39 -3.77
CA ILE A 30 9.78 -4.76 -2.74
C ILE A 30 11.08 -5.17 -3.42
N ASN A 31 12.15 -4.40 -3.23
CA ASN A 31 13.50 -4.72 -3.68
C ASN A 31 14.35 -5.32 -2.56
N PHE A 32 14.15 -4.86 -1.31
CA PHE A 32 14.86 -5.37 -0.14
C PHE A 32 13.92 -5.58 1.04
N ILE A 33 14.24 -6.59 1.84
CA ILE A 33 13.57 -6.90 3.10
C ILE A 33 14.64 -6.89 4.18
N LEU A 34 14.48 -6.01 5.18
CA LEU A 34 15.43 -5.82 6.27
C LEU A 34 14.79 -6.22 7.59
N PHE A 35 15.48 -7.07 8.34
CA PHE A 35 15.10 -7.47 9.70
C PHE A 35 15.94 -6.65 10.69
N LEU A 36 15.44 -5.47 11.06
CA LEU A 36 16.10 -4.57 12.00
C LEU A 36 15.74 -4.99 13.42
N ASN A 37 16.40 -6.04 13.90
CA ASN A 37 16.13 -6.73 15.18
C ASN A 37 14.71 -7.34 15.27
N ILE A 38 14.40 -7.97 16.40
CA ILE A 38 13.16 -8.74 16.63
C ILE A 38 11.88 -7.89 16.43
N LYS A 39 11.97 -6.56 16.55
CA LYS A 39 10.82 -5.65 16.71
C LYS A 39 10.53 -4.69 15.54
N CYS A 40 11.40 -4.62 14.55
CA CYS A 40 11.24 -3.68 13.44
C CYS A 40 11.58 -4.39 12.14
N LYS A 41 10.56 -4.63 11.32
CA LYS A 41 10.72 -5.23 10.00
C LYS A 41 10.47 -4.16 8.95
N ARG A 42 11.37 -4.03 7.98
CA ARG A 42 11.35 -2.96 6.97
C ARG A 42 11.30 -3.57 5.57
N VAL A 43 10.44 -3.04 4.72
CA VAL A 43 10.44 -3.30 3.27
C VAL A 43 10.92 -2.05 2.56
N VAL A 44 11.74 -2.22 1.52
CA VAL A 44 12.31 -1.11 0.75
C VAL A 44 12.08 -1.36 -0.73
N GLY A 45 11.69 -0.31 -1.45
CA GLY A 45 11.55 -0.34 -2.90
C GLY A 45 11.96 0.98 -3.52
N GLY A 46 12.50 0.90 -4.74
CA GLY A 46 12.75 2.07 -5.56
C GLY A 46 11.47 2.59 -6.17
N THR A 47 11.37 3.90 -6.33
CA THR A 47 10.27 4.55 -7.05
C THR A 47 10.80 5.34 -8.24
N SER A 48 9.96 5.55 -9.26
CA SER A 48 10.27 6.43 -10.39
C SER A 48 10.10 7.91 -10.06
N LEU A 49 9.74 8.23 -8.81
CA LEU A 49 9.51 9.59 -8.35
C LEU A 49 10.80 10.36 -8.15
N ASN A 50 10.75 11.65 -8.49
CA ASN A 50 11.84 12.61 -8.33
C ASN A 50 11.64 13.49 -7.08
N ILE A 51 12.71 14.18 -6.66
CA ILE A 51 12.74 14.98 -5.42
C ILE A 51 11.74 16.16 -5.40
N ILE A 52 11.26 16.55 -6.58
CA ILE A 52 10.36 17.70 -6.80
C ILE A 52 8.89 17.26 -6.73
N ASP A 53 8.63 15.96 -6.80
CA ASP A 53 7.27 15.44 -6.76
C ASP A 53 6.66 15.67 -5.37
N ASP A 54 5.39 16.07 -5.33
CA ASP A 54 4.66 16.17 -4.07
C ASP A 54 4.53 14.77 -3.44
N LEU A 55 5.13 14.60 -2.26
CA LEU A 55 5.10 13.36 -1.48
C LEU A 55 4.04 13.40 -0.36
N SER A 56 3.14 14.39 -0.35
CA SER A 56 2.06 14.51 0.65
C SER A 56 1.17 13.26 0.73
N TRP A 57 0.95 12.59 -0.40
CA TRP A 57 0.21 11.33 -0.51
C TRP A 57 0.92 10.15 0.19
N LEU A 58 2.20 10.28 0.52
CA LEU A 58 2.97 9.30 1.29
C LEU A 58 2.79 9.49 2.82
N ASN A 59 1.93 10.41 3.27
CA ASN A 59 1.59 10.55 4.70
C ASN A 59 0.70 9.38 5.19
N ILE A 60 1.27 8.18 5.23
CA ILE A 60 0.59 6.93 5.59
C ILE A 60 1.11 6.36 6.92
N ILE A 61 1.84 7.14 7.71
CA ILE A 61 2.25 6.74 9.07
C ILE A 61 0.99 6.42 9.88
N ASN A 62 1.00 5.28 10.58
CA ASN A 62 -0.16 4.68 11.25
C ASN A 62 -1.32 4.27 10.33
N GLY A 63 -1.20 4.47 9.02
CA GLY A 63 -2.07 3.93 7.99
C GLY A 63 -1.73 2.47 7.66
N TYR A 64 -2.39 1.97 6.62
CA TYR A 64 -2.27 0.58 6.18
C TYR A 64 -1.76 0.51 4.74
N ILE A 65 -0.91 -0.47 4.51
CA ILE A 65 -0.48 -0.89 3.18
C ILE A 65 -0.97 -2.32 2.93
N MET A 66 -1.19 -2.62 1.65
CA MET A 66 -1.40 -3.97 1.18
C MET A 66 -0.18 -4.41 0.38
N VAL A 67 0.38 -5.55 0.74
CA VAL A 67 1.36 -6.25 -0.10
C VAL A 67 0.62 -7.30 -0.90
N LYS A 68 0.56 -7.11 -2.22
CA LYS A 68 -0.13 -7.99 -3.16
C LYS A 68 0.82 -9.08 -3.63
N THR A 69 0.37 -10.33 -3.55
CA THR A 69 1.08 -11.48 -4.10
C THR A 69 0.22 -12.17 -5.16
N LYS A 70 0.74 -13.25 -5.77
CA LYS A 70 -0.02 -14.06 -6.74
C LYS A 70 -1.20 -14.79 -6.11
N SER A 71 -1.12 -15.16 -4.83
CA SER A 71 -2.08 -16.06 -4.18
C SER A 71 -2.87 -15.42 -3.03
N ARG A 72 -2.31 -14.41 -2.38
CA ARG A 72 -2.94 -13.71 -1.25
C ARG A 72 -2.46 -12.28 -1.10
N ASN A 73 -3.21 -11.50 -0.35
CA ASN A 73 -2.83 -10.14 0.04
C ASN A 73 -2.52 -10.11 1.52
N PHE A 74 -1.46 -9.40 1.89
CA PHE A 74 -1.08 -9.16 3.28
C PHE A 74 -1.32 -7.70 3.63
N ILE A 75 -1.82 -7.43 4.82
CA ILE A 75 -2.07 -6.06 5.27
C ILE A 75 -1.15 -5.75 6.44
N PHE A 76 -0.41 -4.65 6.31
CA PHE A 76 0.50 -4.20 7.36
C PHE A 76 0.17 -2.77 7.76
N LYS A 77 0.34 -2.49 9.05
CA LYS A 77 0.30 -1.13 9.58
C LYS A 77 1.69 -0.52 9.46
N VAL A 78 1.75 0.70 8.92
CA VAL A 78 3.01 1.44 8.77
C VAL A 78 3.34 2.14 10.09
N LYS A 79 4.54 1.89 10.60
CA LYS A 79 5.08 2.51 11.82
C LYS A 79 5.87 3.78 11.50
N ASN A 80 6.71 3.71 10.46
CA ASN A 80 7.51 4.85 10.00
C ASN A 80 7.80 4.73 8.51
N ILE A 81 8.22 5.84 7.90
CA ILE A 81 8.62 5.93 6.50
C ILE A 81 10.00 6.58 6.45
N ASP A 82 10.92 5.92 5.77
CA ASP A 82 12.28 6.40 5.54
C ASP A 82 12.45 6.68 4.04
N LEU A 83 12.83 7.91 3.71
CA LEU A 83 13.12 8.32 2.33
C LEU A 83 14.63 8.48 2.16
N PHE A 84 15.21 7.82 1.18
CA PHE A 84 16.65 7.90 0.94
C PHE A 84 17.02 7.68 -0.51
N TRP A 85 18.10 8.31 -0.94
CA TRP A 85 18.60 8.23 -2.31
C TRP A 85 19.45 6.98 -2.49
N SER A 86 19.25 6.28 -3.60
CA SER A 86 20.25 5.33 -4.09
C SER A 86 21.47 6.06 -4.62
N ILE A 87 22.60 5.35 -4.66
CA ILE A 87 23.84 5.84 -5.29
C ILE A 87 23.58 6.21 -6.76
N SER A 88 22.64 5.53 -7.43
CA SER A 88 22.23 5.77 -8.81
C SER A 88 21.26 6.95 -8.99
N GLY A 89 20.93 7.69 -7.92
CA GLY A 89 20.09 8.90 -7.99
C GLY A 89 18.57 8.65 -7.92
N PHE A 90 18.11 7.40 -7.84
CA PHE A 90 16.69 7.09 -7.65
C PHE A 90 16.26 7.21 -6.19
N LEU A 91 15.05 7.71 -5.95
CA LEU A 91 14.43 7.74 -4.63
C LEU A 91 14.03 6.33 -4.21
N ASN A 92 14.40 5.95 -2.98
CA ASN A 92 13.90 4.74 -2.33
C ASN A 92 12.94 5.11 -1.21
N ILE A 93 11.91 4.29 -1.07
CA ILE A 93 10.95 4.36 0.02
C ILE A 93 11.15 3.12 0.89
N GLY A 94 11.55 3.34 2.14
CA GLY A 94 11.58 2.34 3.19
C GLY A 94 10.33 2.45 4.06
N LEU A 95 9.58 1.37 4.19
CA LEU A 95 8.43 1.28 5.08
C LEU A 95 8.80 0.42 6.28
N VAL A 96 8.83 1.04 7.46
CA VAL A 96 8.96 0.32 8.72
C VAL A 96 7.57 -0.11 9.16
N LEU A 97 7.37 -1.41 9.34
CA LEU A 97 6.08 -1.99 9.66
C LEU A 97 6.02 -2.37 11.15
N TYR A 98 4.83 -2.32 11.73
CA TYR A 98 4.59 -2.94 13.03
C TYR A 98 4.78 -4.46 12.95
N ASP A 99 5.15 -5.08 14.07
CA ASP A 99 5.40 -6.52 14.11
C ASP A 99 4.19 -7.33 13.66
N SER A 100 4.43 -8.23 12.71
CA SER A 100 3.46 -9.20 12.23
C SER A 100 4.16 -10.52 11.90
N LYS A 101 3.50 -11.63 12.21
CA LYS A 101 3.92 -12.97 11.78
C LYS A 101 3.86 -13.10 10.26
N GLU A 102 2.97 -12.36 9.61
CA GLU A 102 2.77 -12.40 8.15
C GLU A 102 3.98 -11.87 7.38
N PHE A 103 4.79 -11.02 8.02
CA PHE A 103 5.98 -10.45 7.38
C PHE A 103 6.95 -11.53 6.89
N ASN A 104 7.03 -12.66 7.59
CA ASN A 104 7.93 -13.76 7.23
C ASN A 104 7.54 -14.43 5.90
N PHE A 105 6.35 -14.14 5.37
CA PHE A 105 5.90 -14.61 4.06
C PHE A 105 6.12 -13.59 2.94
N LEU A 106 6.70 -12.43 3.25
CA LEU A 106 7.04 -11.44 2.23
C LEU A 106 8.25 -11.90 1.42
N SER A 107 8.26 -11.50 0.15
CA SER A 107 9.36 -11.78 -0.76
C SER A 107 9.60 -10.58 -1.66
N ILE A 108 10.83 -10.50 -2.18
CA ILE A 108 11.24 -9.51 -3.18
C ILE A 108 10.35 -9.68 -4.43
N GLY A 109 10.02 -8.57 -5.08
CA GLY A 109 9.17 -8.52 -6.26
C GLY A 109 7.67 -8.39 -5.95
N TYR A 110 7.25 -8.43 -4.68
CA TYR A 110 5.85 -8.18 -4.34
C TYR A 110 5.51 -6.70 -4.42
N GLU A 111 4.28 -6.41 -4.87
CA GLU A 111 3.80 -5.04 -5.03
C GLU A 111 3.22 -4.52 -3.72
N VAL A 112 3.56 -3.29 -3.38
CA VAL A 112 3.02 -2.58 -2.21
C VAL A 112 2.05 -1.51 -2.69
N HIS A 113 0.88 -1.48 -2.08
CA HIS A 113 -0.19 -0.53 -2.38
C HIS A 113 -0.63 0.17 -1.11
N ILE A 114 -0.89 1.47 -1.18
CA ILE A 114 -1.52 2.24 -0.11
C ILE A 114 -3.00 1.92 -0.08
N ILE A 115 -3.54 1.67 1.11
CA ILE A 115 -4.98 1.51 1.34
C ILE A 115 -5.52 2.87 1.80
N SER A 116 -6.03 3.69 0.87
CA SER A 116 -6.70 4.93 1.24
C SER A 116 -8.11 4.63 1.77
N LYS A 117 -8.45 5.23 2.91
CA LYS A 117 -9.85 5.34 3.36
C LYS A 117 -10.66 6.19 2.39
#